data_AF-A0A849S8L4-F1
#
_entry.id   AF-A0A849S8L4-F1
#
_cell.length_a   1.000
_cell.length_b   1.000
_cell.length_c   1.000
_cell.angle_alpha   90.00
_cell.angle_beta   90.00
_cell.angle_gamma   90.00
#
_symmetry.space_group_name_H-M   'P 1'
#
loop_
_entity.id
_entity.type
_entity.pdbx_description
1 polymer ?
#
loop_
_entity_poly.entity_id
_entity_poly.type
_entity_poly.pdbx_seq_one_letter_code
_entity_poly.pdbx_strand_id
1 'polypeptide(L)'
;TTTIGLADALNIVLANKNQQAMVCMREPSLGPVFGMKGGATGGGYAQVVPMEDVNLHFTGDFHAITSANNLLAALIDNHIYQGNVLNIAEVTWRRCMDMNDRALRNITLHTDIKGDKAKTYNRQTGFDITVASEVMAIFCLASTLEDLQMRLGNIQIGVNSQQQPILASDLQAEGAMTALLKNAFQPTIVQTLEHTAAIVHGGPFANIAHGCNSVVATKAALKLADYVVTEAGFGADLGAEKFIDIKCRKASLQPAAVVLVATVRALKYHGGVDVANLNQENLTALKLGMSNLHKHVYNLKTHFGLHVIVAINHFTCDTNAEIELLQTELNHVGVKAVVCKHWAQGGAGAVDLANEVVNIVKNASSTFKLLYPDNLPLLQKIETIAKKIYGASHVELSAAALAQLQVFEKDYGNYPVCIAKTQYSFSSDPALRGAPVGHVLKVRELKLSRGAGFIVAICGDIMTMPGLPMQPASERIGVNQAGAITGLN
;
A
#
# COMPACT_ATOMS: atom_id res chain seq x y z
N THR A 1 -7.48 1.47 -12.74
CA THR A 1 -8.46 1.28 -13.84
C THR A 1 -9.16 -0.06 -13.71
N THR A 2 -8.45 -1.20 -13.70
CA THR A 2 -9.08 -2.54 -13.66
C THR A 2 -9.95 -2.77 -12.44
N THR A 3 -9.55 -2.28 -11.26
CA THR A 3 -10.36 -2.34 -10.02
C THR A 3 -11.76 -1.72 -10.24
N ILE A 4 -11.80 -0.54 -10.88
CA ILE A 4 -13.03 0.21 -11.18
C ILE A 4 -13.82 -0.46 -12.30
N GLY A 5 -13.17 -0.72 -13.44
CA GLY A 5 -13.82 -1.33 -14.59
C GLY A 5 -14.37 -2.73 -14.32
N LEU A 6 -13.75 -3.50 -13.42
CA LEU A 6 -14.30 -4.77 -12.95
C LEU A 6 -15.56 -4.58 -12.11
N ALA A 7 -15.59 -3.59 -11.21
CA ALA A 7 -16.78 -3.33 -10.40
C ALA A 7 -17.96 -2.86 -11.28
N ASP A 8 -17.70 -1.98 -12.25
CA ASP A 8 -18.68 -1.57 -13.27
C ASP A 8 -19.18 -2.78 -14.07
N ALA A 9 -18.26 -3.61 -14.58
CA ALA A 9 -18.62 -4.82 -15.31
C ALA A 9 -19.40 -5.85 -14.45
N LEU A 10 -19.08 -5.97 -13.16
CA LEU A 10 -19.82 -6.82 -12.23
C LEU A 10 -21.26 -6.33 -12.10
N ASN A 11 -21.50 -5.03 -11.92
CA ASN A 11 -22.86 -4.50 -11.86
C ASN A 11 -23.64 -4.75 -13.16
N ILE A 12 -22.99 -4.72 -14.33
CA ILE A 12 -23.61 -5.10 -15.61
C ILE A 12 -24.06 -6.57 -15.59
N VAL A 13 -23.18 -7.51 -15.24
CA VAL A 13 -23.49 -8.97 -15.30
C VAL A 13 -24.35 -9.47 -14.12
N LEU A 14 -24.46 -8.68 -13.06
CA LEU A 14 -25.26 -8.98 -11.86
C LEU A 14 -26.65 -8.33 -11.88
N ALA A 15 -26.91 -7.38 -12.79
CA ALA A 15 -28.17 -6.65 -12.87
C ALA A 15 -29.41 -7.56 -12.83
N ASN A 16 -29.40 -8.65 -13.61
CA ASN A 16 -30.53 -9.61 -13.69
C ASN A 16 -30.68 -10.50 -12.45
N LYS A 17 -29.72 -10.47 -11.51
CA LYS A 17 -29.71 -11.29 -10.28
C LYS A 17 -30.08 -10.47 -9.04
N ASN A 18 -30.37 -9.18 -9.19
CA ASN A 18 -30.55 -8.25 -8.08
C ASN A 18 -29.38 -8.30 -7.07
N GLN A 19 -28.17 -8.45 -7.60
CA GLN A 19 -26.92 -8.42 -6.84
C GLN A 19 -26.11 -7.20 -7.23
N GLN A 20 -25.28 -6.71 -6.33
CA GLN A 20 -24.52 -5.48 -6.54
C GLN A 20 -23.04 -5.65 -6.20
N ALA A 21 -22.20 -4.88 -6.89
CA ALA A 21 -20.78 -4.78 -6.63
C ALA A 21 -20.40 -3.38 -6.16
N MET A 22 -19.46 -3.30 -5.22
CA MET A 22 -18.83 -2.06 -4.76
C MET A 22 -17.32 -2.12 -4.95
N VAL A 23 -16.70 -0.96 -5.11
CA VAL A 23 -15.24 -0.83 -5.13
C VAL A 23 -14.71 -0.19 -3.86
N CYS A 24 -13.55 -0.64 -3.39
CA CYS A 24 -12.80 -0.07 -2.28
C CYS A 24 -11.41 0.33 -2.76
N MET A 25 -11.06 1.61 -2.63
CA MET A 25 -9.78 2.15 -3.07
C MET A 25 -9.11 2.97 -1.97
N ARG A 26 -7.83 3.27 -2.20
CA ARG A 26 -7.06 4.17 -1.35
C ARG A 26 -7.25 5.61 -1.79
N GLU A 27 -7.24 6.51 -0.81
CA GLU A 27 -7.09 7.93 -1.08
C GLU A 27 -5.64 8.22 -1.54
N PRO A 28 -5.44 9.00 -2.62
CA PRO A 28 -4.12 9.44 -3.02
C PRO A 28 -3.54 10.49 -2.07
N SER A 29 -2.23 10.43 -1.88
CA SER A 29 -1.45 11.50 -1.23
C SER A 29 -1.47 12.77 -2.07
N LEU A 30 -1.66 13.91 -1.42
CA LEU A 30 -1.70 15.25 -2.02
C LEU A 30 -0.34 15.63 -2.61
N GLY A 31 0.76 15.42 -1.87
CA GLY A 31 2.09 15.89 -2.27
C GLY A 31 2.51 15.44 -3.68
N PRO A 32 2.37 14.15 -4.05
CA PRO A 32 2.76 13.65 -5.36
C PRO A 32 1.99 14.25 -6.55
N VAL A 33 0.78 14.77 -6.35
CA VAL A 33 -0.03 15.42 -7.38
C VAL A 33 0.65 16.67 -7.92
N PHE A 34 1.33 17.43 -7.05
CA PHE A 34 2.13 18.59 -7.43
C PHE A 34 3.51 18.23 -7.99
N GLY A 35 3.90 16.96 -7.94
CA GLY A 35 5.19 16.44 -8.39
C GLY A 35 5.15 15.86 -9.80
N MET A 36 5.12 14.52 -9.88
CA MET A 36 5.13 13.76 -11.15
C MET A 36 3.92 12.84 -11.33
N LYS A 37 3.15 12.56 -10.27
CA LYS A 37 2.06 11.59 -10.35
C LYS A 37 0.78 12.31 -10.82
N GLY A 38 0.13 11.76 -11.83
CA GLY A 38 -1.27 12.08 -12.14
C GLY A 38 -2.21 11.46 -11.11
N GLY A 39 -3.50 11.75 -11.25
CA GLY A 39 -4.52 11.32 -10.29
C GLY A 39 -4.64 9.80 -10.12
N ALA A 40 -4.87 9.34 -8.89
CA ALA A 40 -4.98 7.91 -8.56
C ALA A 40 -6.43 7.39 -8.58
N THR A 41 -7.29 8.00 -9.38
CA THR A 41 -8.75 7.74 -9.40
C THR A 41 -9.20 6.87 -10.57
N GLY A 42 -8.27 6.20 -11.25
CA GLY A 42 -8.56 5.41 -12.45
C GLY A 42 -8.08 6.09 -13.72
N GLY A 43 -8.80 5.91 -14.84
CA GLY A 43 -8.42 6.48 -16.13
C GLY A 43 -9.38 6.09 -17.26
N GLY A 44 -9.52 6.96 -18.26
CA GLY A 44 -10.46 6.77 -19.36
C GLY A 44 -11.90 6.69 -18.83
N TYR A 45 -12.69 5.76 -19.35
CA TYR A 45 -14.06 5.51 -18.91
C TYR A 45 -14.18 4.70 -17.59
N ALA A 46 -13.04 4.30 -16.98
CA ALA A 46 -13.01 3.58 -15.71
C ALA A 46 -12.38 4.45 -14.62
N GLN A 47 -13.17 5.40 -14.11
CA GLN A 47 -12.76 6.40 -13.11
C GLN A 47 -13.74 6.48 -11.94
N VAL A 48 -13.21 6.85 -10.77
CA VAL A 48 -13.97 7.34 -9.63
C VAL A 48 -14.04 8.86 -9.67
N VAL A 49 -15.21 9.41 -9.38
CA VAL A 49 -15.53 10.84 -9.44
C VAL A 49 -16.23 11.33 -8.16
N PRO A 50 -16.07 12.61 -7.78
CA PRO A 50 -15.31 13.67 -8.46
C PRO A 50 -13.79 13.54 -8.30
N MET A 51 -13.05 13.54 -9.42
CA MET A 51 -11.61 13.29 -9.43
C MET A 51 -10.80 14.40 -8.75
N GLU A 52 -11.24 15.64 -8.91
CA GLU A 52 -10.56 16.83 -8.39
C GLU A 52 -10.51 16.78 -6.86
N ASP A 53 -11.66 16.52 -6.24
CA ASP A 53 -11.78 16.41 -4.80
C ASP A 53 -10.93 15.25 -4.26
N VAL A 54 -11.04 14.05 -4.86
CA VAL A 54 -10.32 12.87 -4.40
C VAL A 54 -8.79 13.03 -4.49
N ASN A 55 -8.27 13.79 -5.46
CA ASN A 55 -6.83 14.02 -5.59
C ASN A 55 -6.30 15.20 -4.76
N LEU A 56 -7.18 16.03 -4.18
CA LEU A 56 -6.79 17.19 -3.40
C LEU A 56 -7.08 17.00 -1.92
N HIS A 57 -8.04 17.74 -1.38
CA HIS A 57 -8.34 17.72 0.05
C HIS A 57 -9.35 16.62 0.42
N PHE A 58 -10.10 16.14 -0.56
CA PHE A 58 -11.20 15.20 -0.40
C PHE A 58 -12.07 15.52 0.84
N THR A 59 -12.17 14.58 1.78
CA THR A 59 -12.89 14.78 3.05
C THR A 59 -12.02 15.25 4.20
N GLY A 60 -10.73 15.47 3.96
CA GLY A 60 -9.76 15.93 4.95
C GLY A 60 -9.17 14.84 5.82
N ASP A 61 -9.31 13.56 5.44
CA ASP A 61 -8.82 12.42 6.21
C ASP A 61 -7.31 12.52 6.43
N PHE A 62 -6.56 12.86 5.38
CA PHE A 62 -5.11 12.99 5.47
C PHE A 62 -4.69 14.19 6.32
N HIS A 63 -5.46 15.29 6.30
CA HIS A 63 -5.23 16.42 7.21
C HIS A 63 -5.44 16.03 8.68
N ALA A 64 -6.47 15.23 8.96
CA ALA A 64 -6.73 14.71 10.29
C ALA A 64 -5.59 13.78 10.76
N ILE A 65 -5.08 12.93 9.88
CA ILE A 65 -3.93 12.05 10.16
C ILE A 65 -2.65 12.84 10.37
N THR A 66 -2.38 13.87 9.56
CA THR A 66 -1.26 14.81 9.79
C THR A 66 -1.38 15.48 11.15
N SER A 67 -2.58 15.96 11.49
CA SER A 67 -2.85 16.63 12.76
C SER A 67 -2.63 15.68 13.95
N ALA A 68 -3.13 14.45 13.89
CA ALA A 68 -2.94 13.45 14.94
C ALA A 68 -1.45 13.06 15.12
N ASN A 69 -0.73 12.83 14.01
CA ASN A 69 0.71 12.54 14.04
C ASN A 69 1.51 13.68 14.68
N ASN A 70 1.21 14.92 14.28
CA ASN A 70 1.94 16.09 14.74
C ASN A 70 1.52 16.54 16.15
N LEU A 71 0.29 16.26 16.57
CA LEU A 71 -0.11 16.38 17.98
C LEU A 71 0.76 15.48 18.85
N LEU A 72 0.94 14.21 18.49
CA LEU A 72 1.82 13.31 19.23
C LEU A 72 3.25 13.86 19.28
N ALA A 73 3.80 14.32 18.16
CA ALA A 73 5.12 14.93 18.12
C ALA A 73 5.23 16.17 19.03
N ALA A 74 4.20 17.02 19.07
CA ALA A 74 4.15 18.19 19.92
C ALA A 74 4.04 17.83 21.41
N LEU A 75 3.25 16.81 21.77
CA LEU A 75 3.12 16.32 23.14
C LEU A 75 4.45 15.75 23.66
N ILE A 76 5.21 15.05 22.81
CA ILE A 76 6.55 14.55 23.16
C ILE A 76 7.48 15.70 23.55
N ASP A 77 7.63 16.69 22.66
CA ASP A 77 8.56 17.80 22.91
C ASP A 77 8.05 18.69 24.06
N ASN A 78 6.73 18.87 24.21
CA ASN A 78 6.15 19.56 25.38
C ASN A 78 6.44 18.81 26.68
N HIS A 79 6.31 17.49 26.72
CA HIS A 79 6.62 16.71 27.92
C HIS A 79 8.07 16.87 28.34
N ILE A 80 8.99 16.86 27.37
CA ILE A 80 10.41 17.12 27.59
C ILE A 80 10.61 18.54 28.15
N TYR A 81 10.00 19.54 27.51
CA TYR A 81 10.04 20.94 27.94
C TYR A 81 9.55 21.12 29.39
N GLN A 82 8.45 20.48 29.79
CA GLN A 82 7.86 20.64 31.13
C GLN A 82 8.63 19.92 32.25
N GLY A 83 9.73 19.22 31.93
CA GLY A 83 10.60 18.58 32.94
C GLY A 83 10.95 17.13 32.66
N ASN A 84 10.45 16.53 31.57
CA ASN A 84 10.79 15.19 31.12
C ASN A 84 10.67 14.11 32.22
N VAL A 85 9.56 14.07 32.95
CA VAL A 85 9.38 13.14 34.09
C VAL A 85 9.43 11.65 33.68
N LEU A 86 9.23 11.35 32.39
CA LEU A 86 9.37 10.00 31.82
C LEU A 86 10.83 9.64 31.50
N ASN A 87 11.77 10.56 31.72
CA ASN A 87 13.20 10.41 31.41
C ASN A 87 13.46 9.96 29.96
N ILE A 88 12.72 10.53 29.00
CA ILE A 88 12.89 10.25 27.58
C ILE A 88 14.33 10.57 27.20
N ALA A 89 15.05 9.56 26.71
CA ALA A 89 16.45 9.68 26.29
C ALA A 89 16.54 9.83 24.77
N GLU A 90 15.80 9.02 24.03
CA GLU A 90 15.77 9.03 22.57
C GLU A 90 14.33 9.08 22.06
N VAL A 91 14.07 9.97 21.10
CA VAL A 91 12.78 10.07 20.39
C VAL A 91 12.95 9.49 19.00
N THR A 92 12.21 8.42 18.69
CA THR A 92 12.17 7.82 17.36
C THR A 92 11.03 8.34 16.50
N TRP A 93 10.00 8.94 17.13
CA TRP A 93 8.85 9.52 16.43
C TRP A 93 9.24 10.74 15.60
N ARG A 94 8.77 10.75 14.34
CA ARG A 94 8.99 11.81 13.34
C ARG A 94 7.72 12.63 13.12
N ARG A 95 7.88 13.84 12.60
CA ARG A 95 6.74 14.67 12.17
C ARG A 95 6.29 14.25 10.77
N CYS A 96 5.15 14.73 10.31
CA CYS A 96 4.73 14.49 8.93
C CYS A 96 4.02 15.69 8.29
N MET A 97 4.01 15.69 6.97
CA MET A 97 3.19 16.59 6.15
C MET A 97 2.89 15.92 4.81
N ASP A 98 1.77 16.25 4.18
CA ASP A 98 1.44 15.69 2.88
C ASP A 98 1.97 16.58 1.74
N MET A 99 3.29 16.70 1.67
CA MET A 99 3.99 17.46 0.63
C MET A 99 5.30 16.77 0.25
N ASN A 100 5.71 16.93 -1.01
CA ASN A 100 7.00 16.40 -1.49
C ASN A 100 8.15 17.36 -1.12
N ASP A 101 8.55 17.41 0.15
CA ASP A 101 9.59 18.33 0.64
C ASP A 101 10.86 17.61 1.10
N ARG A 102 11.87 17.57 0.22
CA ARG A 102 13.17 16.95 0.53
C ARG A 102 13.94 17.68 1.63
N ALA A 103 13.71 18.97 1.85
CA ALA A 103 14.49 19.76 2.80
C ALA A 103 14.22 19.35 4.25
N LEU A 104 13.03 18.79 4.51
CA LEU A 104 12.60 18.37 5.84
C LEU A 104 12.99 16.94 6.20
N ARG A 105 13.71 16.21 5.33
CA ARG A 105 14.13 14.82 5.58
C ARG A 105 14.95 14.67 6.85
N ASN A 106 15.88 15.61 7.08
CA ASN A 106 16.76 15.65 8.23
C ASN A 106 16.79 17.07 8.78
N ILE A 107 16.33 17.25 10.02
CA ILE A 107 16.35 18.52 10.73
C ILE A 107 16.89 18.30 12.15
N THR A 108 17.43 19.36 12.73
CA THR A 108 17.74 19.40 14.16
C THR A 108 16.67 20.22 14.86
N LEU A 109 16.08 19.67 15.92
CA LEU A 109 15.18 20.42 16.81
C LEU A 109 15.89 20.75 18.11
N HIS A 110 15.58 21.95 18.61
CA HIS A 110 16.05 22.47 19.88
C HIS A 110 14.83 22.69 20.77
N THR A 111 14.75 21.97 21.88
CA THR A 111 13.68 22.11 22.87
C THR A 111 14.27 22.59 24.18
N ASP A 112 13.87 23.77 24.64
CA ASP A 112 14.30 24.29 25.94
C ASP A 112 13.71 23.46 27.09
N ILE A 113 14.29 23.55 28.29
CA ILE A 113 13.70 22.98 29.50
C ILE A 113 13.14 24.09 30.38
N LYS A 114 11.87 23.99 30.75
CA LYS A 114 11.20 24.97 31.60
C LYS A 114 11.92 25.08 32.94
N GLY A 115 12.27 26.31 33.30
CA GLY A 115 12.97 26.61 34.56
C GLY A 115 14.48 26.42 34.50
N ASP A 116 15.05 25.95 33.39
CA ASP A 116 16.49 25.79 33.21
C ASP A 116 16.92 26.26 31.82
N LYS A 117 17.22 27.57 31.71
CA LYS A 117 17.61 28.22 30.44
C LYS A 117 18.94 27.71 29.88
N ALA A 118 19.76 27.02 30.67
CA ALA A 118 21.05 26.50 30.21
C ALA A 118 20.92 25.10 29.59
N LYS A 119 19.79 24.41 29.82
CA LYS A 119 19.57 23.04 29.38
C LYS A 119 18.61 22.99 28.20
N THR A 120 19.06 22.40 27.10
CA THR A 120 18.23 22.09 25.94
C THR A 120 18.29 20.61 25.60
N TYR A 121 17.18 20.08 25.08
CA TYR A 121 17.14 18.79 24.42
C TYR A 121 17.26 19.00 22.91
N ASN A 122 18.44 18.69 22.39
CA ASN A 122 18.73 18.76 20.96
C ASN A 122 18.61 17.37 20.36
N ARG A 123 17.85 17.21 19.27
CA ARG A 123 17.73 15.92 18.59
C ARG A 123 17.73 16.05 17.08
N GLN A 124 18.32 15.06 16.42
CA GLN A 124 18.14 14.83 14.99
C GLN A 124 16.78 14.17 14.75
N THR A 125 16.02 14.68 13.79
CA THR A 125 14.73 14.13 13.38
C THR A 125 14.42 14.53 11.95
N GLY A 126 13.15 14.50 11.53
CA GLY A 126 12.70 14.97 10.24
C GLY A 126 11.22 14.76 10.05
N PHE A 127 10.79 15.00 8.82
CA PHE A 127 9.44 14.77 8.36
C PHE A 127 9.39 13.58 7.41
N ASP A 128 8.31 12.82 7.51
CA ASP A 128 7.88 11.87 6.50
C ASP A 128 6.61 12.38 5.81
N ILE A 129 6.30 11.88 4.62
CA ILE A 129 5.02 12.19 3.99
C ILE A 129 3.89 11.58 4.82
N THR A 130 2.74 12.23 4.94
CA THR A 130 1.64 11.78 5.85
C THR A 130 1.27 10.30 5.70
N VAL A 131 1.22 9.79 4.47
CA VAL A 131 0.90 8.39 4.16
C VAL A 131 1.95 7.36 4.63
N ALA A 132 3.14 7.84 5.03
CA ALA A 132 4.22 7.04 5.62
C ALA A 132 4.13 6.95 7.16
N SER A 133 3.25 7.73 7.80
CA SER A 133 3.05 7.70 9.24
C SER A 133 2.49 6.36 9.72
N GLU A 134 2.91 5.91 10.92
CA GLU A 134 2.28 4.76 11.57
C GLU A 134 0.79 5.03 11.89
N VAL A 135 0.40 6.30 12.10
CA VAL A 135 -1.01 6.68 12.28
C VAL A 135 -1.83 6.27 11.05
N MET A 136 -1.32 6.44 9.83
CA MET A 136 -1.98 5.99 8.61
C MET A 136 -2.13 4.46 8.57
N ALA A 137 -1.09 3.72 8.96
CA ALA A 137 -1.15 2.26 9.00
C ALA A 137 -2.15 1.75 10.05
N ILE A 138 -2.18 2.37 11.23
CA ILE A 138 -3.13 2.11 12.31
C ILE A 138 -4.55 2.41 11.84
N PHE A 139 -4.78 3.59 11.27
CA PHE A 139 -6.07 4.01 10.72
C PHE A 139 -6.61 2.99 9.71
N CYS A 140 -5.74 2.45 8.86
CA CYS A 140 -6.15 1.48 7.85
C CYS A 140 -6.36 0.06 8.40
N LEU A 141 -5.81 -0.28 9.58
CA LEU A 141 -5.93 -1.62 10.17
C LEU A 141 -6.94 -1.70 11.31
N ALA A 142 -7.30 -0.57 11.92
CA ALA A 142 -8.30 -0.52 12.97
C ALA A 142 -9.69 -0.90 12.42
N SER A 143 -10.49 -1.52 13.29
CA SER A 143 -11.83 -2.01 12.97
C SER A 143 -12.97 -1.25 13.65
N THR A 144 -12.66 -0.54 14.75
CA THR A 144 -13.57 0.35 15.48
C THR A 144 -12.78 1.55 16.03
N LEU A 145 -13.46 2.57 16.59
CA LEU A 145 -12.78 3.70 17.24
C LEU A 145 -12.04 3.28 18.52
N GLU A 146 -12.54 2.27 19.23
CA GLU A 146 -11.88 1.71 20.41
C GLU A 146 -10.58 0.98 20.03
N ASP A 147 -10.63 0.17 18.96
CA ASP A 147 -9.45 -0.49 18.39
C ASP A 147 -8.44 0.55 17.86
N LEU A 148 -8.93 1.61 17.20
CA LEU A 148 -8.11 2.76 16.78
C LEU A 148 -7.38 3.39 17.97
N GLN A 149 -8.11 3.77 19.03
CA GLN A 149 -7.54 4.39 20.21
C GLN A 149 -6.50 3.50 20.90
N MET A 150 -6.81 2.21 21.07
CA MET A 150 -5.90 1.23 21.68
C MET A 150 -4.60 1.11 20.86
N ARG A 151 -4.69 1.06 19.53
CA ARG A 151 -3.51 1.01 18.65
C ARG A 151 -2.69 2.29 18.69
N LEU A 152 -3.34 3.45 18.72
CA LEU A 152 -2.65 4.74 18.86
C LEU A 152 -1.90 4.81 20.19
N GLY A 153 -2.52 4.39 21.29
CA GLY A 153 -1.87 4.33 22.60
C GLY A 153 -0.68 3.38 22.67
N ASN A 154 -0.63 2.37 21.80
CA ASN A 154 0.47 1.41 21.67
C ASN A 154 1.62 1.89 20.77
N ILE A 155 1.53 3.06 20.13
CA ILE A 155 2.65 3.62 19.36
C ILE A 155 3.85 3.80 20.28
N GLN A 156 5.02 3.29 19.89
CA GLN A 156 6.27 3.58 20.58
C GLN A 156 6.86 4.89 20.04
N ILE A 157 7.08 5.85 20.94
CA ILE A 157 7.59 7.18 20.58
C ILE A 157 9.10 7.34 20.76
N GLY A 158 9.72 6.42 21.50
CA GLY A 158 11.11 6.49 21.90
C GLY A 158 11.46 5.50 22.99
N VAL A 159 12.57 5.76 23.68
CA VAL A 159 13.00 5.02 24.87
C VAL A 159 13.45 5.96 25.99
N ASN A 160 13.34 5.51 27.23
CA ASN A 160 13.87 6.23 28.39
C ASN A 160 15.35 5.94 28.64
N SER A 161 15.92 6.56 29.68
CA SER A 161 17.33 6.36 30.08
C SER A 161 17.68 4.91 30.44
N GLN A 162 16.69 4.08 30.78
CA GLN A 162 16.84 2.64 31.06
C GLN A 162 16.56 1.77 29.82
N GLN A 163 16.49 2.36 28.62
CA GLN A 163 16.20 1.67 27.36
C GLN A 163 14.84 0.97 27.32
N GLN A 164 13.90 1.39 28.18
CA GLN A 164 12.52 0.90 28.15
C GLN A 164 11.70 1.70 27.13
N PRO A 165 10.80 1.06 26.37
CA PRO A 165 9.95 1.74 25.41
C PRO A 165 9.02 2.73 26.12
N ILE A 166 8.88 3.93 25.54
CA ILE A 166 7.86 4.90 25.94
C ILE A 166 6.77 4.92 24.87
N LEU A 167 5.52 4.86 25.30
CA LEU A 167 4.34 4.78 24.45
C LEU A 167 3.59 6.12 24.37
N ALA A 168 2.76 6.27 23.35
CA ALA A 168 1.85 7.41 23.26
C ALA A 168 0.87 7.49 24.44
N SER A 169 0.50 6.33 25.02
CA SER A 169 -0.33 6.25 26.23
C SER A 169 0.36 6.72 27.51
N ASP A 170 1.69 6.68 27.58
CA ASP A 170 2.44 7.28 28.70
C ASP A 170 2.32 8.82 28.69
N LEU A 171 1.98 9.40 27.54
CA LEU A 171 1.66 10.82 27.37
C LEU A 171 0.15 11.10 27.35
N GLN A 172 -0.70 10.08 27.54
CA GLN A 172 -2.16 10.18 27.44
C GLN A 172 -2.63 10.78 26.09
N ALA A 173 -1.88 10.51 25.02
CA ALA A 173 -2.11 11.14 23.72
C ALA A 173 -3.24 10.48 22.91
N GLU A 174 -3.53 9.20 23.17
CA GLU A 174 -4.39 8.36 22.35
C GLU A 174 -5.83 8.87 22.24
N GLY A 175 -6.40 9.39 23.33
CA GLY A 175 -7.76 9.94 23.31
C GLY A 175 -7.87 11.18 22.43
N ALA A 176 -6.89 12.09 22.52
CA ALA A 176 -6.87 13.30 21.72
C ALA A 176 -6.60 13.01 20.23
N MET A 177 -5.70 12.06 19.93
CA MET A 177 -5.48 11.60 18.57
C MET A 177 -6.73 10.94 17.97
N THR A 178 -7.44 10.09 18.73
CA THR A 178 -8.71 9.50 18.30
C THR A 178 -9.77 10.57 18.05
N ALA A 179 -9.84 11.61 18.90
CA ALA A 179 -10.78 12.70 18.70
C ALA A 179 -10.54 13.45 17.38
N LEU A 180 -9.28 13.70 17.01
CA LEU A 180 -8.91 14.28 15.71
C LEU A 180 -9.31 13.38 14.54
N LEU A 181 -9.25 12.06 14.72
CA LEU A 181 -9.54 11.08 13.69
C LEU A 181 -11.00 10.63 13.62
N LYS A 182 -11.86 11.03 14.57
CA LYS A 182 -13.23 10.51 14.72
C LYS A 182 -14.04 10.59 13.43
N ASN A 183 -14.02 11.74 12.76
CA ASN A 183 -14.78 11.94 11.52
C ASN A 183 -14.05 11.32 10.33
N ALA A 184 -12.72 11.51 10.26
CA ALA A 184 -11.90 10.89 9.22
C ALA A 184 -12.08 9.38 9.18
N PHE A 185 -12.31 8.70 10.31
CA PHE A 185 -12.47 7.25 10.37
C PHE A 185 -13.77 6.71 9.73
N GLN A 186 -14.68 7.59 9.32
CA GLN A 186 -15.90 7.21 8.59
C GLN A 186 -15.57 7.05 7.10
N PRO A 187 -15.78 5.87 6.49
CA PRO A 187 -15.43 5.67 5.09
C PRO A 187 -16.19 6.59 4.15
N THR A 188 -15.48 7.24 3.22
CA THR A 188 -16.09 8.15 2.27
C THR A 188 -16.62 7.42 1.04
N ILE A 189 -17.91 7.61 0.77
CA ILE A 189 -18.58 7.08 -0.43
C ILE A 189 -18.54 8.11 -1.57
N VAL A 190 -18.20 7.62 -2.74
CA VAL A 190 -18.18 8.30 -4.04
C VAL A 190 -18.73 7.32 -5.10
N GLN A 191 -18.62 7.65 -6.38
CA GLN A 191 -19.13 6.80 -7.45
C GLN A 191 -18.15 6.68 -8.61
N THR A 192 -18.32 5.64 -9.43
CA THR A 192 -17.66 5.55 -10.73
C THR A 192 -18.42 6.37 -11.78
N LEU A 193 -17.85 6.53 -12.98
CA LEU A 193 -18.55 7.14 -14.11
C LEU A 193 -19.83 6.38 -14.50
N GLU A 194 -19.93 5.09 -14.19
CA GLU A 194 -21.13 4.26 -14.42
C GLU A 194 -22.00 4.12 -13.17
N HIS A 195 -21.83 5.01 -12.19
CA HIS A 195 -22.62 5.06 -10.95
C HIS A 195 -22.47 3.82 -10.05
N THR A 196 -21.41 3.03 -10.21
CA THR A 196 -21.05 2.01 -9.21
C THR A 196 -20.60 2.70 -7.93
N ALA A 197 -21.14 2.26 -6.79
CA ALA A 197 -20.74 2.80 -5.50
C ALA A 197 -19.28 2.44 -5.16
N ALA A 198 -18.52 3.46 -4.76
CA ALA A 198 -17.10 3.37 -4.49
C ALA A 198 -16.78 3.95 -3.11
N ILE A 199 -15.97 3.23 -2.32
CA ILE A 199 -15.44 3.73 -1.06
C ILE A 199 -13.96 4.06 -1.23
N VAL A 200 -13.57 5.30 -0.96
CA VAL A 200 -12.18 5.76 -0.96
C VAL A 200 -11.81 6.09 0.49
N HIS A 201 -10.90 5.32 1.10
CA HIS A 201 -10.61 5.50 2.53
C HIS A 201 -9.26 4.94 2.95
N GLY A 202 -8.42 5.83 3.49
CA GLY A 202 -7.05 5.53 3.90
C GLY A 202 -6.11 5.29 2.71
N GLY A 203 -4.80 5.42 2.93
CA GLY A 203 -3.83 5.27 1.85
C GLY A 203 -2.39 5.09 2.35
N PRO A 204 -2.07 3.98 3.04
CA PRO A 204 -0.72 3.73 3.51
C PRO A 204 0.21 3.39 2.34
N PHE A 205 1.49 3.64 2.53
CA PHE A 205 2.53 3.12 1.64
C PHE A 205 2.49 1.59 1.53
N ALA A 206 2.88 1.07 0.36
CA ALA A 206 2.96 -0.37 0.08
C ALA A 206 4.37 -0.96 0.28
N ASN A 207 5.36 -0.14 0.67
CA ASN A 207 6.69 -0.59 1.07
C ASN A 207 6.81 -0.73 2.60
N ILE A 208 6.80 0.38 3.35
CA ILE A 208 6.93 0.38 4.82
C ILE A 208 5.63 0.05 5.56
N ALA A 209 4.52 -0.07 4.83
CA ALA A 209 3.24 -0.50 5.35
C ALA A 209 2.57 -1.45 4.34
N HIS A 210 1.32 -1.83 4.62
CA HIS A 210 0.61 -2.90 3.92
C HIS A 210 -0.06 -2.46 2.61
N GLY A 211 -0.08 -1.17 2.27
CA GLY A 211 -0.49 -0.71 0.94
C GLY A 211 -1.94 -0.93 0.55
N CYS A 212 -2.86 -1.07 1.50
CA CYS A 212 -4.29 -1.32 1.24
C CYS A 212 -5.16 -0.16 1.76
N ASN A 213 -6.38 -0.02 1.24
CA ASN A 213 -7.39 0.82 1.85
C ASN A 213 -7.78 0.28 3.25
N SER A 214 -8.52 1.06 4.03
CA SER A 214 -8.89 0.68 5.40
C SER A 214 -9.70 -0.62 5.52
N VAL A 215 -9.54 -1.30 6.66
CA VAL A 215 -10.36 -2.44 7.07
C VAL A 215 -11.82 -2.04 7.23
N VAL A 216 -12.11 -0.87 7.82
CA VAL A 216 -13.49 -0.39 8.00
C VAL A 216 -14.21 -0.25 6.67
N ALA A 217 -13.58 0.36 5.65
CA ALA A 217 -14.16 0.48 4.31
C ALA A 217 -14.47 -0.89 3.69
N THR A 218 -13.50 -1.80 3.70
CA THR A 218 -13.70 -3.14 3.13
C THR A 218 -14.78 -3.92 3.87
N LYS A 219 -14.83 -3.86 5.21
CA LYS A 219 -15.88 -4.52 6.01
C LYS A 219 -17.25 -3.91 5.79
N ALA A 220 -17.34 -2.57 5.71
CA ALA A 220 -18.59 -1.89 5.40
C ALA A 220 -19.12 -2.31 4.02
N ALA A 221 -18.27 -2.27 2.98
CA ALA A 221 -18.65 -2.71 1.64
C ALA A 221 -19.11 -4.18 1.61
N LEU A 222 -18.43 -5.08 2.34
CA LEU A 222 -18.81 -6.50 2.43
C LEU A 222 -20.16 -6.74 3.13
N LYS A 223 -20.69 -5.74 3.84
CA LYS A 223 -22.04 -5.77 4.42
C LYS A 223 -23.10 -5.14 3.52
N LEU A 224 -22.68 -4.33 2.55
CA LEU A 224 -23.55 -3.53 1.69
C LEU A 224 -23.68 -4.11 0.26
N ALA A 225 -22.75 -4.95 -0.18
CA ALA A 225 -22.70 -5.50 -1.53
C ALA A 225 -22.40 -7.00 -1.55
N ASP A 226 -22.85 -7.69 -2.61
CA ASP A 226 -22.55 -9.10 -2.85
C ASP A 226 -21.10 -9.33 -3.27
N TYR A 227 -20.54 -8.38 -4.01
CA TYR A 227 -19.16 -8.40 -4.49
C TYR A 227 -18.43 -7.12 -4.09
N VAL A 228 -17.24 -7.26 -3.50
CA VAL A 228 -16.38 -6.12 -3.17
C VAL A 228 -15.06 -6.26 -3.91
N VAL A 229 -14.78 -5.34 -4.81
CA VAL A 229 -13.51 -5.25 -5.51
C VAL A 229 -12.61 -4.30 -4.74
N THR A 230 -11.43 -4.78 -4.33
CA THR A 230 -10.43 -3.97 -3.62
C THR A 230 -9.06 -4.21 -4.23
N GLU A 231 -8.11 -3.34 -3.94
CA GLU A 231 -6.75 -3.44 -4.44
C GLU A 231 -5.69 -3.31 -3.34
N ALA A 232 -4.46 -3.68 -3.69
CA ALA A 232 -3.26 -3.43 -2.89
C ALA A 232 -2.19 -2.80 -3.80
N GLY A 233 -1.38 -1.89 -3.23
CA GLY A 233 -0.36 -1.15 -3.98
C GLY A 233 0.82 -2.02 -4.43
N PHE A 234 1.48 -1.61 -5.53
CA PHE A 234 2.59 -2.33 -6.18
C PHE A 234 2.18 -3.69 -6.77
N GLY A 235 3.15 -4.56 -7.07
CA GLY A 235 2.93 -5.90 -7.57
C GLY A 235 2.46 -6.87 -6.49
N ALA A 236 2.05 -8.08 -6.90
CA ALA A 236 1.55 -9.12 -5.99
C ALA A 236 2.63 -9.67 -5.03
N ASP A 237 3.90 -9.40 -5.29
CA ASP A 237 5.02 -9.71 -4.41
C ASP A 237 5.06 -8.82 -3.16
N LEU A 238 4.51 -7.60 -3.22
CA LEU A 238 4.41 -6.69 -2.09
C LEU A 238 2.97 -6.50 -1.65
N GLY A 239 2.12 -5.98 -2.54
CA GLY A 239 0.75 -5.59 -2.21
C GLY A 239 -0.11 -6.77 -1.82
N ALA A 240 -0.18 -7.81 -2.67
CA ALA A 240 -1.03 -8.97 -2.40
C ALA A 240 -0.51 -9.80 -1.20
N GLU A 241 0.80 -10.00 -1.08
CA GLU A 241 1.40 -10.64 0.09
C GLU A 241 0.98 -9.93 1.39
N LYS A 242 1.13 -8.60 1.47
CA LYS A 242 0.74 -7.83 2.65
C LYS A 242 -0.77 -7.74 2.84
N PHE A 243 -1.55 -7.72 1.77
CA PHE A 243 -3.01 -7.82 1.86
C PHE A 243 -3.39 -9.12 2.59
N ILE A 244 -2.73 -10.23 2.26
CA ILE A 244 -3.05 -11.55 2.82
C ILE A 244 -2.45 -11.72 4.21
N ASP A 245 -1.14 -11.56 4.35
CA ASP A 245 -0.43 -11.85 5.59
C ASP A 245 -0.55 -10.76 6.66
N ILE A 246 -1.02 -9.55 6.31
CA ILE A 246 -1.25 -8.47 7.28
C ILE A 246 -2.75 -8.14 7.36
N LYS A 247 -3.38 -7.66 6.27
CA LYS A 247 -4.76 -7.16 6.33
C LYS A 247 -5.77 -8.30 6.57
N CYS A 248 -5.76 -9.36 5.77
CA CYS A 248 -6.63 -10.52 5.94
C CYS A 248 -6.42 -11.21 7.29
N ARG A 249 -5.15 -11.41 7.69
CA ARG A 249 -4.79 -11.97 8.99
C ARG A 249 -5.43 -11.19 10.15
N LYS A 250 -5.30 -9.86 10.16
CA LYS A 250 -5.81 -9.00 11.25
C LYS A 250 -7.31 -8.75 11.20
N ALA A 251 -7.89 -8.74 10.00
CA ALA A 251 -9.30 -8.40 9.80
C ALA A 251 -10.23 -9.62 9.62
N SER A 252 -9.66 -10.83 9.61
CA SER A 252 -10.34 -12.11 9.32
C SER A 252 -11.05 -12.09 7.97
N LEU A 253 -10.39 -11.53 6.95
CA LEU A 253 -10.90 -11.48 5.58
C LEU A 253 -10.36 -12.65 4.76
N GLN A 254 -11.17 -13.19 3.86
CA GLN A 254 -10.76 -14.24 2.91
C GLN A 254 -11.13 -13.81 1.48
N PRO A 255 -10.16 -13.57 0.60
CA PRO A 255 -10.44 -13.24 -0.80
C PRO A 255 -11.05 -14.45 -1.51
N ALA A 256 -12.15 -14.24 -2.24
CA ALA A 256 -12.80 -15.30 -3.02
C ALA A 256 -12.09 -15.55 -4.37
N ALA A 257 -11.48 -14.52 -4.95
CA ALA A 257 -10.70 -14.58 -6.18
C ALA A 257 -9.65 -13.45 -6.20
N VAL A 258 -8.63 -13.61 -7.04
CA VAL A 258 -7.63 -12.56 -7.32
C VAL A 258 -7.61 -12.27 -8.82
N VAL A 259 -7.71 -11.00 -9.17
CA VAL A 259 -7.41 -10.51 -10.53
C VAL A 259 -5.99 -9.96 -10.55
N LEU A 260 -5.11 -10.58 -11.33
CA LEU A 260 -3.74 -10.14 -11.53
C LEU A 260 -3.65 -9.36 -12.84
N VAL A 261 -3.39 -8.06 -12.75
CA VAL A 261 -3.36 -7.18 -13.92
C VAL A 261 -2.01 -7.25 -14.62
N ALA A 262 -2.02 -7.36 -15.95
CA ALA A 262 -0.84 -7.34 -16.80
C ALA A 262 -1.07 -6.50 -18.07
N THR A 263 0.02 -6.10 -18.73
CA THR A 263 -0.01 -5.48 -20.07
C THR A 263 1.11 -6.10 -20.91
N VAL A 264 0.90 -6.18 -22.23
CA VAL A 264 1.92 -6.67 -23.17
C VAL A 264 3.20 -5.85 -23.07
N ARG A 265 3.07 -4.52 -22.98
CA ARG A 265 4.19 -3.59 -22.81
C ARG A 265 4.99 -3.85 -21.53
N ALA A 266 4.35 -4.04 -20.38
CA ALA A 266 5.05 -4.32 -19.13
C ALA A 266 5.82 -5.65 -19.18
N LEU A 267 5.27 -6.66 -19.85
CA LEU A 267 5.95 -7.94 -20.01
C LEU A 267 7.12 -7.83 -20.98
N LYS A 268 6.99 -7.13 -22.12
CA LYS A 268 8.14 -6.81 -22.99
C LYS A 268 9.23 -6.05 -22.22
N TYR A 269 8.86 -5.11 -21.35
CA TYR A 269 9.81 -4.41 -20.48
C TYR A 269 10.56 -5.37 -19.57
N HIS A 270 9.84 -6.32 -18.95
CA HIS A 270 10.46 -7.38 -18.15
C HIS A 270 11.30 -8.35 -18.97
N GLY A 271 11.03 -8.49 -20.26
CA GLY A 271 11.85 -9.22 -21.23
C GLY A 271 13.06 -8.45 -21.77
N GLY A 272 13.31 -7.24 -21.28
CA GLY A 272 14.52 -6.45 -21.60
C GLY A 272 14.30 -5.31 -22.60
N VAL A 273 13.07 -5.06 -23.06
CA VAL A 273 12.80 -3.93 -23.97
C VAL A 273 12.82 -2.61 -23.20
N ASP A 274 13.48 -1.60 -23.74
CA ASP A 274 13.50 -0.25 -23.16
C ASP A 274 12.19 0.49 -23.40
N VAL A 275 11.88 1.44 -22.50
CA VAL A 275 10.59 2.16 -22.46
C VAL A 275 10.24 2.81 -23.81
N ALA A 276 11.24 3.35 -24.52
CA ALA A 276 11.06 3.99 -25.82
C ALA A 276 10.56 3.05 -26.93
N ASN A 277 10.82 1.74 -26.80
CA ASN A 277 10.57 0.74 -27.84
C ASN A 277 9.38 -0.18 -27.53
N LEU A 278 8.65 0.06 -26.43
CA LEU A 278 7.57 -0.83 -25.98
C LEU A 278 6.36 -0.91 -26.92
N ASN A 279 6.19 0.05 -27.82
CA ASN A 279 5.05 0.11 -28.75
C ASN A 279 5.26 -0.74 -30.02
N GLN A 280 6.44 -1.35 -30.19
CA GLN A 280 6.73 -2.24 -31.31
C GLN A 280 6.45 -3.69 -30.90
N GLU A 281 5.92 -4.50 -31.82
CA GLU A 281 5.71 -5.93 -31.58
C GLU A 281 7.04 -6.63 -31.23
N ASN A 282 7.06 -7.43 -30.17
CA ASN A 282 8.21 -8.25 -29.84
C ASN A 282 7.83 -9.52 -29.05
N LEU A 283 7.48 -10.58 -29.78
CA LEU A 283 7.07 -11.87 -29.20
C LEU A 283 8.18 -12.52 -28.37
N THR A 284 9.44 -12.37 -28.76
CA THR A 284 10.59 -12.94 -28.03
C THR A 284 10.74 -12.30 -26.66
N ALA A 285 10.74 -10.97 -26.60
CA ALA A 285 10.82 -10.26 -25.33
C ALA A 285 9.56 -10.50 -24.48
N LEU A 286 8.38 -10.53 -25.09
CA LEU A 286 7.15 -10.87 -24.38
C LEU A 286 7.27 -12.24 -23.71
N LYS A 287 7.71 -13.27 -24.45
CA LYS A 287 7.91 -14.63 -23.93
C LYS A 287 8.92 -14.67 -22.77
N LEU A 288 10.03 -13.95 -22.87
CA LEU A 288 11.01 -13.84 -21.77
C LEU A 288 10.40 -13.14 -20.53
N GLY A 289 9.63 -12.08 -20.77
CA GLY A 289 8.93 -11.30 -19.75
C GLY A 289 7.84 -12.06 -19.00
N MET A 290 7.25 -13.10 -19.62
CA MET A 290 6.25 -13.97 -18.98
C MET A 290 6.77 -14.60 -17.68
N SER A 291 8.08 -14.75 -17.52
CA SER A 291 8.69 -15.20 -16.26
C SER A 291 8.20 -14.42 -15.03
N ASN A 292 8.04 -13.10 -15.15
CA ASN A 292 7.52 -12.25 -14.09
C ASN A 292 6.06 -12.62 -13.74
N LEU A 293 5.19 -12.70 -14.75
CA LEU A 293 3.78 -13.01 -14.58
C LEU A 293 3.57 -14.42 -14.03
N HIS A 294 4.28 -15.41 -14.58
CA HIS A 294 4.25 -16.79 -14.10
C HIS A 294 4.65 -16.88 -12.63
N LYS A 295 5.66 -16.12 -12.19
CA LYS A 295 6.07 -16.11 -10.78
C LYS A 295 4.97 -15.54 -9.88
N HIS A 296 4.32 -14.44 -10.24
CA HIS A 296 3.20 -13.90 -9.47
C HIS A 296 2.00 -14.86 -9.42
N VAL A 297 1.62 -15.44 -10.56
CA VAL A 297 0.57 -16.47 -10.64
C VAL A 297 0.89 -17.66 -9.74
N TYR A 298 2.12 -18.18 -9.82
CA TYR A 298 2.57 -19.30 -9.01
C TYR A 298 2.51 -18.97 -7.52
N ASN A 299 2.98 -17.78 -7.11
CA ASN A 299 2.94 -17.37 -5.72
C ASN A 299 1.50 -17.34 -5.18
N LEU A 300 0.58 -16.70 -5.92
CA LEU A 300 -0.83 -16.58 -5.54
C LEU A 300 -1.54 -17.94 -5.45
N LYS A 301 -1.36 -18.82 -6.45
CA LYS A 301 -1.98 -20.14 -6.47
C LYS A 301 -1.36 -21.06 -5.41
N THR A 302 -0.05 -21.23 -5.42
CA THR A 302 0.63 -22.27 -4.66
C THR A 302 0.79 -21.91 -3.18
N HIS A 303 1.17 -20.66 -2.90
CA HIS A 303 1.48 -20.24 -1.54
C HIS A 303 0.26 -19.70 -0.79
N PHE A 304 -0.72 -19.14 -1.49
CA PHE A 304 -1.92 -18.57 -0.87
C PHE A 304 -3.22 -19.34 -1.16
N GLY A 305 -3.21 -20.29 -2.10
CA GLY A 305 -4.40 -21.08 -2.44
C GLY A 305 -5.51 -20.24 -3.07
N LEU A 306 -5.14 -19.18 -3.79
CA LEU A 306 -6.08 -18.26 -4.40
C LEU A 306 -6.36 -18.64 -5.86
N HIS A 307 -7.62 -18.47 -6.26
CA HIS A 307 -8.04 -18.58 -7.65
C HIS A 307 -7.64 -17.32 -8.40
N VAL A 308 -6.79 -17.46 -9.41
CA VAL A 308 -6.19 -16.33 -10.14
C VAL A 308 -6.78 -16.22 -11.53
N ILE A 309 -7.20 -15.01 -11.89
CA ILE A 309 -7.54 -14.61 -13.25
C ILE A 309 -6.56 -13.53 -13.66
N VAL A 310 -6.02 -13.60 -14.88
CA VAL A 310 -5.19 -12.51 -15.41
C VAL A 310 -6.05 -11.56 -16.22
N ALA A 311 -6.01 -10.27 -15.89
CA ALA A 311 -6.63 -9.21 -16.68
C ALA A 311 -5.55 -8.55 -17.54
N ILE A 312 -5.66 -8.69 -18.86
CA ILE A 312 -4.75 -8.06 -19.82
C ILE A 312 -5.34 -6.69 -20.19
N ASN A 313 -4.81 -5.61 -19.64
CA ASN A 313 -5.25 -4.28 -20.03
C ASN A 313 -4.71 -3.98 -21.44
N HIS A 314 -5.64 -3.88 -22.39
CA HIS A 314 -5.33 -3.72 -23.82
C HIS A 314 -4.85 -2.30 -24.15
N PHE A 315 -3.75 -2.19 -24.89
CA PHE A 315 -3.28 -0.96 -25.51
C PHE A 315 -3.46 -1.01 -27.03
N THR A 316 -3.59 0.16 -27.67
CA THR A 316 -3.79 0.27 -29.12
C THR A 316 -2.64 -0.28 -29.96
N CYS A 317 -1.45 -0.38 -29.39
CA CYS A 317 -0.26 -0.93 -30.04
C CYS A 317 -0.05 -2.43 -29.79
N ASP A 318 -0.89 -3.07 -28.97
CA ASP A 318 -0.77 -4.50 -28.70
C ASP A 318 -1.26 -5.27 -29.94
N THR A 319 -0.48 -6.21 -30.45
CA THR A 319 -0.88 -7.01 -31.61
C THR A 319 -1.68 -8.25 -31.18
N ASN A 320 -2.50 -8.79 -32.09
CA ASN A 320 -3.24 -10.02 -31.82
C ASN A 320 -2.29 -11.19 -31.48
N ALA A 321 -1.13 -11.26 -32.13
CA ALA A 321 -0.12 -12.28 -31.86
C ALA A 321 0.46 -12.18 -30.44
N GLU A 322 0.71 -10.96 -29.95
CA GLU A 322 1.18 -10.74 -28.58
C GLU A 322 0.13 -11.16 -27.54
N ILE A 323 -1.14 -10.81 -27.78
CA ILE A 323 -2.26 -11.20 -26.91
C ILE A 323 -2.43 -12.72 -26.90
N GLU A 324 -2.43 -13.37 -28.07
CA GLU A 324 -2.59 -14.81 -28.20
C GLU A 324 -1.45 -15.59 -27.52
N LEU A 325 -0.20 -15.12 -27.65
CA LEU A 325 0.94 -15.71 -26.95
C LEU A 325 0.74 -15.69 -25.43
N LEU A 326 0.32 -14.53 -24.88
CA LEU A 326 0.09 -14.39 -23.44
C LEU A 326 -1.02 -15.31 -22.94
N GLN A 327 -2.14 -15.38 -23.67
CA GLN A 327 -3.25 -16.28 -23.34
C GLN A 327 -2.83 -17.76 -23.41
N THR A 328 -2.05 -18.13 -24.43
CA THR A 328 -1.54 -19.50 -24.61
C THR A 328 -0.62 -19.91 -23.45
N GLU A 329 0.37 -19.08 -23.12
CA GLU A 329 1.32 -19.33 -22.03
C GLU A 329 0.60 -19.50 -20.67
N LEU A 330 -0.44 -18.69 -20.38
CA LEU A 330 -1.21 -18.82 -19.14
C LEU A 330 -2.17 -20.01 -19.13
N ASN A 331 -2.74 -20.37 -20.28
CA ASN A 331 -3.57 -21.57 -20.41
C ASN A 331 -2.77 -22.84 -20.06
N HIS A 332 -1.48 -22.91 -20.42
CA HIS A 332 -0.61 -24.04 -20.07
C HIS A 332 -0.43 -24.23 -18.54
N VAL A 333 -0.61 -23.17 -17.74
CA VAL A 333 -0.56 -23.23 -16.26
C VAL A 333 -1.95 -23.19 -15.62
N GLY A 334 -2.99 -23.40 -16.42
CA GLY A 334 -4.39 -23.45 -15.98
C GLY A 334 -4.85 -22.13 -15.37
N VAL A 335 -4.52 -21.00 -16.01
CA VAL A 335 -4.97 -19.67 -15.64
C VAL A 335 -5.60 -18.99 -16.84
N LYS A 336 -6.84 -18.53 -16.66
CA LYS A 336 -7.54 -17.79 -17.71
C LYS A 336 -7.02 -16.36 -17.78
N ALA A 337 -6.75 -15.90 -19.00
CA ALA A 337 -6.30 -14.55 -19.28
C ALA A 337 -7.33 -13.82 -20.15
N VAL A 338 -7.90 -12.75 -19.60
CA VAL A 338 -9.01 -12.01 -20.20
C VAL A 338 -8.55 -10.63 -20.65
N VAL A 339 -8.77 -10.32 -21.92
CA VAL A 339 -8.48 -9.00 -22.48
C VAL A 339 -9.51 -7.99 -21.96
N CYS A 340 -9.02 -6.88 -21.44
CA CYS A 340 -9.82 -5.85 -20.79
C CYS A 340 -9.65 -4.51 -21.50
N LYS A 341 -10.76 -3.92 -21.92
CA LYS A 341 -10.84 -2.65 -22.67
C LYS A 341 -11.58 -1.55 -21.89
N HIS A 342 -11.77 -1.71 -20.58
CA HIS A 342 -12.55 -0.80 -19.74
C HIS A 342 -12.05 0.65 -19.72
N TRP A 343 -10.76 0.88 -19.98
CA TRP A 343 -10.25 2.25 -20.16
C TRP A 343 -10.93 2.97 -21.34
N ALA A 344 -11.18 2.27 -22.44
CA ALA A 344 -11.81 2.82 -23.65
C ALA A 344 -13.34 2.60 -23.70
N GLN A 345 -13.86 1.62 -22.97
CA GLN A 345 -15.23 1.09 -23.16
C GLN A 345 -16.03 0.97 -21.85
N GLY A 346 -15.52 1.49 -20.72
CA GLY A 346 -16.20 1.38 -19.42
C GLY A 346 -16.38 -0.06 -18.95
N GLY A 347 -17.40 -0.34 -18.14
CA GLY A 347 -17.75 -1.67 -17.64
C GLY A 347 -17.97 -2.68 -18.76
N ALA A 348 -18.53 -2.26 -19.91
CA ALA A 348 -18.72 -3.14 -21.07
C ALA A 348 -17.40 -3.77 -21.54
N GLY A 349 -16.28 -3.05 -21.42
CA GLY A 349 -14.95 -3.53 -21.77
C GLY A 349 -14.33 -4.54 -20.79
N ALA A 350 -15.02 -4.93 -19.72
CA ALA A 350 -14.55 -5.91 -18.74
C ALA A 350 -15.61 -6.97 -18.37
N VAL A 351 -16.70 -7.09 -19.14
CA VAL A 351 -17.77 -8.08 -18.91
C VAL A 351 -17.25 -9.51 -18.87
N ASP A 352 -16.33 -9.89 -19.75
CA ASP A 352 -15.74 -11.23 -19.76
C ASP A 352 -14.94 -11.52 -18.49
N LEU A 353 -14.28 -10.50 -17.95
CA LEU A 353 -13.54 -10.62 -16.69
C LEU A 353 -14.52 -10.78 -15.52
N ALA A 354 -15.59 -9.98 -15.51
CA ALA A 354 -16.63 -10.07 -14.49
C ALA A 354 -17.33 -11.44 -14.49
N ASN A 355 -17.67 -11.98 -15.66
CA ASN A 355 -18.25 -13.30 -15.80
C ASN A 355 -17.32 -14.39 -15.25
N GLU A 356 -16.01 -14.30 -15.51
CA GLU A 356 -15.04 -15.25 -14.96
C GLU A 356 -14.94 -15.13 -13.43
N VAL A 357 -14.89 -13.90 -12.89
CA VAL A 357 -14.89 -13.68 -11.44
C VAL A 357 -16.15 -14.29 -10.80
N VAL A 358 -17.33 -14.04 -11.36
CA VAL A 358 -18.59 -14.62 -10.87
C VAL A 358 -18.57 -16.15 -10.94
N ASN A 359 -18.04 -16.73 -12.02
CA ASN A 359 -17.89 -18.17 -12.18
C ASN A 359 -17.01 -18.77 -11.07
N ILE A 360 -15.84 -18.18 -10.80
CA ILE A 360 -14.94 -18.63 -9.74
C ILE A 360 -15.61 -18.54 -8.37
N VAL A 361 -16.20 -17.39 -8.04
CA VAL A 361 -16.84 -17.17 -6.73
C VAL A 361 -17.97 -18.15 -6.47
N LYS A 362 -18.72 -18.56 -7.51
CA LYS A 362 -19.84 -19.51 -7.37
C LYS A 362 -19.41 -20.97 -7.30
N ASN A 363 -18.38 -21.36 -8.07
CA ASN A 363 -18.10 -22.77 -8.33
C ASN A 363 -16.83 -23.28 -7.64
N ALA A 364 -15.92 -22.39 -7.24
CA ALA A 364 -14.64 -22.79 -6.68
C ALA A 364 -14.68 -22.81 -5.15
N SER A 365 -14.19 -23.90 -4.56
CA SER A 365 -14.00 -23.97 -3.11
C SER A 365 -12.79 -23.13 -2.68
N SER A 366 -12.88 -22.49 -1.51
CA SER A 366 -11.76 -21.75 -0.95
C SER A 366 -10.64 -22.72 -0.54
N THR A 367 -9.41 -22.41 -0.96
CA THR A 367 -8.18 -23.06 -0.47
C THR A 367 -7.24 -22.05 0.18
N PHE A 368 -7.79 -20.89 0.55
CA PHE A 368 -7.07 -19.76 1.09
C PHE A 368 -6.24 -20.14 2.32
N LYS A 369 -4.98 -19.69 2.33
CA LYS A 369 -4.07 -19.86 3.47
C LYS A 369 -3.11 -18.69 3.57
N LEU A 370 -2.63 -18.45 4.78
CA LEU A 370 -1.54 -17.52 5.06
C LEU A 370 -0.19 -18.17 4.70
N LEU A 371 0.83 -17.35 4.44
CA LEU A 371 2.13 -17.84 3.99
C LEU A 371 2.92 -18.55 5.11
N TYR A 372 2.69 -18.11 6.35
CA TYR A 372 3.33 -18.58 7.58
C TYR A 372 2.39 -18.43 8.80
N PRO A 373 2.51 -19.31 9.82
CA PRO A 373 1.73 -19.19 11.06
C PRO A 373 2.25 -18.06 11.96
N ASP A 374 1.44 -17.63 12.93
CA ASP A 374 1.77 -16.50 13.82
C ASP A 374 3.00 -16.76 14.69
N ASN A 375 3.16 -17.99 15.17
CA ASN A 375 4.26 -18.40 16.05
C ASN A 375 5.58 -18.71 15.33
N LEU A 376 5.66 -18.50 14.00
CA LEU A 376 6.91 -18.65 13.28
C LEU A 376 7.89 -17.54 13.71
N PRO A 377 9.16 -17.84 14.04
CA PRO A 377 10.14 -16.83 14.42
C PRO A 377 10.29 -15.72 13.35
N LEU A 378 10.58 -14.48 13.76
CA LEU A 378 10.59 -13.33 12.83
C LEU A 378 11.59 -13.52 11.68
N LEU A 379 12.78 -14.06 11.95
CA LEU A 379 13.74 -14.38 10.90
C LEU A 379 13.17 -15.39 9.91
N GLN A 380 12.53 -16.44 10.40
CA GLN A 380 11.94 -17.46 9.55
C GLN A 380 10.74 -16.91 8.75
N LYS A 381 10.00 -15.93 9.28
CA LYS A 381 8.98 -15.19 8.51
C LYS A 381 9.61 -14.42 7.35
N ILE A 382 10.68 -13.66 7.61
CA ILE A 382 11.44 -12.92 6.57
C ILE A 382 11.97 -13.90 5.52
N GLU A 383 12.61 -14.99 5.93
CA GLU A 383 13.13 -16.02 5.02
C GLU A 383 12.03 -16.71 4.22
N THR A 384 10.86 -16.93 4.83
CA THR A 384 9.71 -17.54 4.14
C THR A 384 9.25 -16.65 3.00
N ILE A 385 9.09 -15.35 3.24
CA ILE A 385 8.71 -14.38 2.20
C ILE A 385 9.81 -14.33 1.13
N ALA A 386 11.08 -14.19 1.54
CA ALA A 386 12.21 -14.10 0.62
C ALA A 386 12.32 -15.32 -0.33
N LYS A 387 12.23 -16.53 0.21
CA LYS A 387 12.38 -17.77 -0.57
C LYS A 387 11.14 -18.05 -1.42
N LYS A 388 9.94 -18.03 -0.81
CA LYS A 388 8.70 -18.42 -1.50
C LYS A 388 8.25 -17.35 -2.49
N ILE A 389 8.15 -16.09 -2.04
CA ILE A 389 7.60 -15.00 -2.83
C ILE A 389 8.64 -14.43 -3.78
N TYR A 390 9.84 -14.11 -3.30
CA TYR A 390 10.85 -13.44 -4.12
C TYR A 390 11.73 -14.39 -4.93
N GLY A 391 11.91 -15.64 -4.48
CA GLY A 391 12.87 -16.56 -5.11
C GLY A 391 14.32 -16.25 -4.74
N ALA A 392 14.53 -15.59 -3.60
CA ALA A 392 15.84 -15.36 -3.04
C ALA A 392 16.46 -16.68 -2.54
N SER A 393 17.79 -16.82 -2.63
CA SER A 393 18.51 -17.98 -2.10
C SER A 393 18.54 -17.98 -0.57
N HIS A 394 18.81 -16.82 0.02
CA HIS A 394 18.83 -16.60 1.46
C HIS A 394 18.63 -15.12 1.82
N VAL A 395 18.53 -14.86 3.12
CA VAL A 395 18.43 -13.53 3.71
C VAL A 395 19.75 -13.21 4.40
N GLU A 396 20.26 -12.00 4.18
CA GLU A 396 21.44 -11.48 4.86
C GLU A 396 21.02 -10.30 5.75
N LEU A 397 21.26 -10.39 7.06
CA LEU A 397 20.98 -9.31 7.99
C LEU A 397 22.23 -8.48 8.23
N SER A 398 22.09 -7.16 8.23
CA SER A 398 23.12 -6.29 8.78
C SER A 398 23.30 -6.53 10.29
N ALA A 399 24.42 -6.09 10.87
CA ALA A 399 24.63 -6.14 12.32
C ALA A 399 23.52 -5.41 13.10
N ALA A 400 23.04 -4.27 12.57
CA ALA A 400 21.94 -3.51 13.17
C ALA A 400 20.61 -4.29 13.12
N ALA A 401 20.30 -4.89 11.97
CA ALA A 401 19.09 -5.70 11.80
C ALA A 401 19.11 -6.94 12.71
N LEU A 402 20.26 -7.59 12.89
CA LEU A 402 20.41 -8.73 13.78
C LEU A 402 20.20 -8.34 15.25
N ALA A 403 20.74 -7.21 15.70
CA ALA A 403 20.51 -6.71 17.06
C ALA A 403 19.03 -6.36 17.30
N GLN A 404 18.40 -5.69 16.34
CA GLN A 404 16.97 -5.35 16.40
C GLN A 404 16.09 -6.61 16.40
N LEU A 405 16.43 -7.62 15.59
CA LEU A 405 15.73 -8.90 15.56
C LEU A 405 15.73 -9.57 16.93
N GLN A 406 16.88 -9.63 17.63
CA GLN A 406 16.98 -10.25 18.95
C GLN A 406 16.10 -9.56 20.00
N VAL A 407 15.93 -8.24 19.89
CA VAL A 407 15.01 -7.48 20.74
C VAL A 407 13.56 -7.79 20.37
N PHE A 408 13.22 -7.69 19.09
CA PHE A 408 11.84 -7.84 18.63
C PHE A 408 11.31 -9.27 18.75
N GLU A 409 12.16 -10.29 18.66
CA GLU A 409 11.75 -11.69 18.78
C GLU A 409 11.13 -11.98 20.15
N LYS A 410 11.64 -11.34 21.22
CA LYS A 410 11.20 -11.59 22.60
C LYS A 410 9.76 -11.11 22.85
N ASP A 411 9.47 -9.88 22.42
CA ASP A 411 8.22 -9.19 22.78
C ASP A 411 7.22 -9.13 21.61
N TYR A 412 7.70 -9.25 20.37
CA TYR A 412 6.90 -9.10 19.15
C TYR A 412 7.10 -10.26 18.17
N GLY A 413 7.58 -11.41 18.63
CA GLY A 413 7.80 -12.60 17.79
C GLY A 413 6.57 -13.03 16.99
N ASN A 414 5.37 -12.78 17.53
CA ASN A 414 4.09 -13.10 16.87
C ASN A 414 3.66 -12.10 15.79
N TYR A 415 4.33 -10.95 15.66
CA TYR A 415 3.94 -9.95 14.65
C TYR A 415 4.21 -10.46 13.22
N PRO A 416 3.37 -10.12 12.24
CA PRO A 416 3.68 -10.32 10.83
C PRO A 416 4.79 -9.37 10.38
N VAL A 417 5.42 -9.72 9.26
CA VAL A 417 6.54 -8.97 8.67
C VAL A 417 6.06 -8.19 7.45
N CYS A 418 6.48 -6.93 7.35
CA CYS A 418 6.26 -6.05 6.20
C CYS A 418 7.62 -5.78 5.52
N ILE A 419 7.89 -6.43 4.39
CA ILE A 419 9.18 -6.21 3.70
C ILE A 419 9.10 -4.92 2.87
N ALA A 420 10.02 -4.00 3.14
CA ALA A 420 10.20 -2.76 2.40
C ALA A 420 11.41 -2.90 1.46
N LYS A 421 11.12 -3.23 0.20
CA LYS A 421 12.07 -3.31 -0.92
C LYS A 421 11.55 -2.51 -2.12
N THR A 422 12.34 -2.45 -3.19
CA THR A 422 11.88 -1.93 -4.48
C THR A 422 10.66 -2.69 -5.01
N GLN A 423 9.75 -1.96 -5.63
CA GLN A 423 8.58 -2.50 -6.32
C GLN A 423 8.88 -2.96 -7.76
N TYR A 424 10.07 -2.67 -8.28
CA TYR A 424 10.41 -2.91 -9.69
C TYR A 424 11.01 -4.29 -9.96
N SER A 425 11.35 -5.05 -8.91
CA SER A 425 11.96 -6.38 -8.99
C SER A 425 11.47 -7.24 -7.84
N PHE A 426 11.44 -8.58 -8.03
CA PHE A 426 11.34 -9.51 -6.92
C PHE A 426 12.53 -9.39 -5.95
N SER A 427 13.70 -9.03 -6.46
CA SER A 427 14.90 -8.79 -5.65
C SER A 427 14.89 -7.41 -4.99
N SER A 428 15.96 -7.08 -4.25
CA SER A 428 16.21 -5.72 -3.75
C SER A 428 16.86 -4.79 -4.79
N ASP A 429 17.24 -5.29 -5.96
CA ASP A 429 17.83 -4.51 -7.05
C ASP A 429 16.77 -4.15 -8.12
N PRO A 430 16.44 -2.85 -8.31
CA PRO A 430 15.42 -2.43 -9.28
C PRO A 430 15.79 -2.74 -10.73
N ALA A 431 17.06 -2.98 -11.06
CA ALA A 431 17.50 -3.28 -12.42
C ALA A 431 17.22 -4.74 -12.83
N LEU A 432 17.05 -5.65 -11.87
CA LEU A 432 16.80 -7.07 -12.15
C LEU A 432 15.33 -7.31 -12.52
N ARG A 433 15.03 -7.27 -13.82
CA ARG A 433 13.69 -7.50 -14.38
C ARG A 433 13.34 -9.00 -14.48
N GLY A 434 12.11 -9.32 -14.85
CA GLY A 434 11.63 -10.71 -14.97
C GLY A 434 11.36 -11.36 -13.61
N ALA A 435 11.80 -12.61 -13.45
CA ALA A 435 11.78 -13.35 -12.19
C ALA A 435 13.21 -13.81 -11.82
N PRO A 436 14.04 -12.93 -11.23
CA PRO A 436 15.42 -13.26 -10.90
C PRO A 436 15.48 -14.37 -9.85
N VAL A 437 16.43 -15.31 -10.01
CA VAL A 437 16.66 -16.43 -9.09
C VAL A 437 18.04 -16.33 -8.45
N GLY A 438 18.21 -16.92 -7.26
CA GLY A 438 19.52 -17.02 -6.60
C GLY A 438 20.03 -15.74 -5.93
N HIS A 439 19.32 -14.62 -6.08
CA HIS A 439 19.66 -13.34 -5.44
C HIS A 439 19.54 -13.42 -3.91
N VAL A 440 20.22 -12.50 -3.22
CA VAL A 440 20.20 -12.39 -1.75
C VAL A 440 19.28 -11.25 -1.36
N LEU A 441 18.39 -11.48 -0.40
CA LEU A 441 17.61 -10.40 0.20
C LEU A 441 18.40 -9.81 1.38
N LYS A 442 19.04 -8.66 1.15
CA LYS A 442 19.76 -7.95 2.21
C LYS A 442 18.77 -7.14 3.05
N VAL A 443 18.80 -7.26 4.37
CA VAL A 443 17.98 -6.49 5.31
C VAL A 443 18.90 -5.57 6.11
N ARG A 444 18.78 -4.27 5.86
CA ARG A 444 19.61 -3.22 6.48
C ARG A 444 19.16 -2.90 7.89
N GLU A 445 17.86 -2.84 8.13
CA GLU A 445 17.28 -2.48 9.43
C GLU A 445 15.89 -3.10 9.59
N LEU A 446 15.50 -3.36 10.84
CA LEU A 446 14.13 -3.68 11.22
C LEU A 446 13.54 -2.48 11.97
N LYS A 447 12.29 -2.13 11.68
CA LYS A 447 11.53 -1.13 12.44
C LYS A 447 10.27 -1.74 13.01
N LEU A 448 9.97 -1.39 14.25
CA LEU A 448 8.75 -1.80 14.92
C LEU A 448 7.65 -0.77 14.63
N SER A 449 6.58 -1.21 13.97
CA SER A 449 5.31 -0.47 13.93
C SER A 449 4.40 -1.08 14.99
N ARG A 450 4.61 -0.66 16.25
CA ARG A 450 4.03 -1.30 17.44
C ARG A 450 2.51 -1.24 17.46
N GLY A 451 1.93 -0.08 17.17
CA GLY A 451 0.49 0.14 17.15
C GLY A 451 -0.19 -0.45 15.91
N ALA A 452 0.47 -0.40 14.75
CA ALA A 452 -0.03 -1.07 13.56
C ALA A 452 0.05 -2.61 13.69
N GLY A 453 1.03 -3.08 14.47
CA GLY A 453 1.21 -4.47 14.86
C GLY A 453 1.95 -5.30 13.82
N PHE A 454 3.04 -4.79 13.25
CA PHE A 454 3.93 -5.51 12.33
C PHE A 454 5.38 -5.03 12.43
N ILE A 455 6.33 -5.86 11.97
CA ILE A 455 7.75 -5.51 11.86
C ILE A 455 8.09 -5.16 10.42
N VAL A 456 8.65 -3.98 10.18
CA VAL A 456 9.11 -3.55 8.85
C VAL A 456 10.55 -4.01 8.64
N ALA A 457 10.79 -4.85 7.63
CA ALA A 457 12.14 -5.27 7.24
C ALA A 457 12.61 -4.46 6.02
N ILE A 458 13.59 -3.58 6.21
CA ILE A 458 14.01 -2.60 5.21
C ILE A 458 15.23 -3.13 4.45
N CYS A 459 15.09 -3.32 3.14
CA CYS A 459 16.12 -3.96 2.30
C CYS A 459 16.96 -2.99 1.47
N GLY A 460 16.53 -1.75 1.31
CA GLY A 460 17.24 -0.72 0.54
C GLY A 460 16.92 0.67 1.03
N ASP A 461 17.16 1.66 0.17
CA ASP A 461 16.83 3.05 0.47
C ASP A 461 15.34 3.29 0.23
N ILE A 462 14.59 3.32 1.33
CA ILE A 462 13.16 3.57 1.30
C ILE A 462 12.90 5.06 1.54
N MET A 463 12.41 5.73 0.50
CA MET A 463 12.11 7.14 0.54
C MET A 463 10.75 7.39 1.20
N THR A 464 10.79 7.84 2.46
CA THR A 464 9.60 8.20 3.24
C THR A 464 9.17 9.65 3.03
N MET A 465 10.02 10.48 2.44
CA MET A 465 9.73 11.87 2.04
C MET A 465 10.20 12.11 0.60
N PRO A 466 9.31 12.04 -0.40
CA PRO A 466 9.66 12.31 -1.80
C PRO A 466 10.06 13.77 -2.02
N GLY A 467 10.79 14.04 -3.11
CA GLY A 467 11.08 15.41 -3.55
C GLY A 467 10.35 15.75 -4.85
N LEU A 468 10.20 17.04 -5.13
CA LEU A 468 9.67 17.53 -6.41
C LEU A 468 10.68 17.33 -7.56
N PRO A 469 10.25 17.04 -8.80
CA PRO A 469 11.16 16.98 -9.95
C PRO A 469 11.70 18.37 -10.33
N MET A 470 12.56 18.43 -11.36
CA MET A 470 13.06 19.70 -11.91
C MET A 470 11.94 20.60 -12.44
N GLN A 471 10.92 20.01 -13.08
CA GLN A 471 9.71 20.69 -13.56
C GLN A 471 8.49 20.06 -12.87
N PRO A 472 8.06 20.56 -11.71
CA PRO A 472 6.91 20.03 -10.99
C PRO A 472 5.61 20.30 -11.74
N ALA A 473 4.65 19.37 -11.62
CA ALA A 473 3.30 19.56 -12.17
C ALA A 473 2.61 20.84 -11.64
N SER A 474 3.00 21.31 -10.44
CA SER A 474 2.52 22.58 -9.87
C SER A 474 2.70 23.80 -10.78
N GLU A 475 3.67 23.80 -11.69
CA GLU A 475 3.85 24.92 -12.66
C GLU A 475 2.68 25.05 -13.64
N ARG A 476 1.89 23.99 -13.82
CA ARG A 476 0.74 23.94 -14.74
C ARG A 476 -0.61 23.87 -14.02
N ILE A 477 -0.61 23.63 -12.70
CA ILE A 477 -1.83 23.56 -11.90
C ILE A 477 -2.30 24.97 -11.58
N GLY A 478 -3.58 25.24 -11.78
CA GLY A 478 -4.17 26.55 -11.53
C GLY A 478 -5.69 26.50 -11.42
N VAL A 479 -6.29 27.68 -11.30
CA VAL A 479 -7.75 27.86 -11.28
C VAL A 479 -8.11 28.92 -12.32
N ASN A 480 -9.05 28.60 -13.21
CA ASN A 480 -9.48 29.54 -14.24
C ASN A 480 -10.51 30.55 -13.70
N GLN A 481 -10.94 31.51 -14.54
CA GLN A 481 -11.91 32.54 -14.15
C GLN A 481 -13.28 31.97 -13.71
N ALA A 482 -13.62 30.76 -14.15
CA ALA A 482 -14.87 30.08 -13.76
C ALA A 482 -14.74 29.29 -12.44
N GLY A 483 -13.57 29.31 -11.80
CA GLY A 483 -13.31 28.56 -10.56
C GLY A 483 -12.97 27.08 -10.77
N ALA A 484 -12.81 26.62 -12.03
CA ALA A 484 -12.44 25.23 -12.31
C ALA A 484 -10.92 25.04 -12.23
N ILE A 485 -10.51 23.90 -11.68
CA ILE A 485 -9.10 23.51 -11.55
C ILE A 485 -8.58 23.07 -12.92
N THR A 486 -7.39 23.55 -13.30
CA THR A 486 -6.71 23.20 -14.54
C THR A 486 -5.36 22.53 -14.25
N GLY A 487 -4.92 21.63 -15.13
CA GLY A 487 -3.58 21.03 -15.06
C GLY A 487 -3.41 19.92 -14.03
N LEU A 488 -4.49 19.48 -13.38
CA LEU A 488 -4.49 18.38 -12.41
C LEU A 488 -4.42 16.99 -13.07
N ASN A 489 -4.86 16.87 -14.33
CA ASN A 489 -4.68 15.72 -15.22
C ASN A 489 -4.92 16.10 -16.68
#